data_AF-A0A822FEB0-F1
#
_entry.id   AF-A0A822FEB0-F1
#
_cell.length_a   1.000
_cell.length_b   1.000
_cell.length_c   1.000
_cell.angle_alpha   90.00
_cell.angle_beta   90.00
_cell.angle_gamma   90.00
#
_symmetry.space_group_name_H-M   'P 1'
#
loop_
_entity.id
_entity.type
_entity.pdbx_description
1 polymer ?
#
loop_
_entity_poly.entity_id
_entity_poly.type
_entity_poly.pdbx_seq_one_letter_code
_entity_poly.pdbx_strand_id
1 'polypeptide(L)' 'RLGYCSSADVIDLKGRVACEIDTGDELVATELLFNGVFNDLTVSQACALLSCFVFQEKANEMPKLPQELSGPLRLMQ' A
#
# COMPACT_ATOMS: atom_id res chain seq x y z
N ARG A 1 -8.62 8.29 13.41
CA ARG A 1 -8.45 9.33 12.36
C ARG A 1 -7.00 9.25 11.89
N LEU A 2 -6.73 9.17 10.58
CA LEU A 2 -5.40 8.79 10.05
C LEU A 2 -4.45 9.96 9.76
N GLY A 3 -4.88 11.21 9.96
CA GLY A 3 -4.01 12.39 9.80
C GLY A 3 -3.82 12.88 8.36
N TYR A 4 -4.83 12.69 7.48
CA TYR A 4 -4.80 13.17 6.09
C TYR A 4 -5.27 14.64 6.00
N CYS A 5 -6.10 15.05 6.95
CA CYS A 5 -6.51 16.43 7.17
C CYS A 5 -6.62 16.71 8.67
N SER A 6 -6.41 17.98 9.02
CA SER A 6 -6.62 18.49 10.36
C SER A 6 -8.11 18.55 10.73
N SER A 7 -8.42 18.88 11.98
CA SER A 7 -9.81 19.08 12.41
C SER A 7 -10.52 20.28 11.79
N ALA A 8 -9.77 21.17 11.14
CA ALA A 8 -10.28 22.33 10.40
C ALA A 8 -10.33 22.07 8.88
N ASP A 9 -10.30 20.79 8.46
CA ASP A 9 -10.34 20.34 7.06
C ASP A 9 -9.20 20.88 6.17
N VAL A 10 -8.08 21.26 6.79
CA VAL A 10 -6.84 21.61 6.09
C VAL A 10 -6.06 20.33 5.79
N ILE A 11 -5.63 20.16 4.54
CA ILE A 11 -4.86 19.00 4.09
C ILE A 11 -3.46 18.95 4.73
N ASP A 12 -3.08 17.79 5.25
CA ASP A 12 -1.76 17.53 5.82
C ASP A 12 -0.85 16.79 4.81
N LEU A 13 0.41 16.54 5.19
CA LEU A 13 1.38 15.87 4.32
C LEU A 13 0.88 14.49 3.83
N LYS A 14 0.30 13.66 4.71
CA LYS A 14 -0.30 12.38 4.32
C LYS A 14 -1.39 12.56 3.27
N GLY A 15 -2.26 13.55 3.45
CA GLY A 15 -3.30 13.88 2.49
C GLY A 15 -2.73 14.28 1.14
N ARG A 16 -1.69 15.11 1.12
CA ARG A 16 -1.01 15.50 -0.13
C ARG A 16 -0.38 14.32 -0.85
N VAL A 17 0.22 13.37 -0.13
CA VAL A 17 0.77 12.14 -0.73
C VAL A 17 -0.36 11.28 -1.31
N ALA A 18 -1.44 11.11 -0.55
CA ALA A 18 -2.59 10.33 -1.00
C ALA A 18 -3.25 10.91 -2.26
N CYS A 19 -3.27 12.24 -2.40
CA CYS A 19 -3.77 12.90 -3.61
C CYS A 19 -2.97 12.55 -4.88
N GLU A 20 -1.73 12.06 -4.76
CA GLU A 20 -0.90 11.65 -5.90
C GLU A 20 -1.06 10.16 -6.25
N ILE A 21 -1.83 9.40 -5.46
CA ILE A 21 -2.14 8.00 -5.73
C ILE A 21 -3.54 7.94 -6.33
N ASP A 22 -3.61 7.83 -7.65
CA ASP A 22 -4.86 7.79 -8.41
C ASP A 22 -5.34 6.36 -8.74
N THR A 23 -4.52 5.36 -8.40
CA THR A 23 -4.73 3.96 -8.75
C THR A 23 -4.61 3.07 -7.52
N GLY A 24 -5.61 2.21 -7.30
CA GLY A 24 -5.69 1.34 -6.12
C GLY A 24 -6.27 2.05 -4.91
N ASP A 25 -6.05 1.50 -3.71
CA ASP A 25 -6.46 2.11 -2.44
C ASP A 25 -5.40 3.10 -1.94
N GLU A 26 -5.68 4.39 -2.10
CA GLU A 26 -4.77 5.49 -1.79
C GLU A 26 -4.49 5.61 -0.29
N LEU A 27 -5.43 5.21 0.57
CA LEU A 27 -5.28 5.26 2.02
C LEU A 27 -4.33 4.17 2.49
N VAL A 28 -4.54 2.93 2.06
CA VAL A 28 -3.66 1.82 2.43
C VAL A 28 -2.26 2.04 1.87
N ALA A 29 -2.13 2.45 0.60
CA ALA A 29 -0.83 2.71 -0.01
C ALA A 29 -0.04 3.80 0.73
N THR A 30 -0.72 4.89 1.11
CA THR A 30 -0.11 5.98 1.88
C THR A 30 0.27 5.52 3.28
N GLU A 31 -0.55 4.72 3.97
CA GLU A 31 -0.17 4.18 5.28
C GLU A 31 1.05 3.26 5.20
N LEU A 32 1.15 2.39 4.19
CA LEU A 32 2.34 1.54 4.00
C LEU A 32 3.60 2.37 3.78
N LEU A 33 3.49 3.46 3.01
CA LEU A 33 4.60 4.39 2.79
C LEU A 33 5.04 5.07 4.09
N PHE A 34 4.11 5.62 4.86
CA PHE A 34 4.43 6.34 6.11
C PHE A 34 4.83 5.41 7.25
N ASN A 35 4.41 4.15 7.24
CA ASN A 35 4.87 3.12 8.17
C ASN A 35 6.24 2.55 7.77
N GLY A 36 6.82 2.99 6.65
CA GLY A 36 8.14 2.59 6.20
C GLY A 36 8.19 1.16 5.66
N VAL A 37 7.05 0.55 5.32
CA VAL A 37 6.99 -0.85 4.86
C VAL A 37 7.88 -1.08 3.64
N PHE A 38 7.94 -0.10 2.72
CA PHE A 38 8.74 -0.21 1.51
C PHE A 38 10.25 -0.02 1.72
N ASN A 39 10.69 0.47 2.89
CA ASN A 39 12.11 0.79 3.12
C ASN A 39 12.99 -0.47 3.14
N ASP A 40 12.44 -1.58 3.63
CA ASP A 40 13.16 -2.85 3.80
C ASP A 40 12.87 -3.87 2.69
N LEU A 41 12.10 -3.47 1.65
CA LEU A 41 11.75 -4.34 0.53
C LEU A 41 12.76 -4.19 -0.61
N THR A 42 13.05 -5.31 -1.27
CA THR A 42 13.67 -5.25 -2.60
C THR A 42 12.69 -4.69 -3.62
N VAL A 43 13.21 -4.22 -4.76
CA VAL A 43 12.38 -3.72 -5.87
C VAL A 43 11.36 -4.78 -6.32
N SER A 44 11.75 -6.05 -6.40
CA SER A 44 10.84 -7.13 -6.80
C SER A 44 9.75 -7.38 -5.77
N GLN A 45 10.06 -7.31 -4.47
CA GLN A 45 9.08 -7.43 -3.39
C GLN A 45 8.10 -6.26 -3.39
N ALA A 46 8.59 -5.03 -3.57
CA ALA A 46 7.75 -3.85 -3.67
C ALA A 46 6.80 -3.93 -4.88
N CYS A 47 7.31 -4.29 -6.07
CA CYS A 47 6.47 -4.50 -7.24
C CYS A 47 5.43 -5.61 -7.04
N ALA A 48 5.80 -6.72 -6.40
CA ALA A 48 4.87 -7.80 -6.09
C ALA A 48 3.76 -7.34 -5.14
N LEU A 49 4.09 -6.59 -4.08
CA LEU A 49 3.10 -6.04 -3.16
C LEU A 49 2.17 -5.02 -3.85
N LEU A 50 2.73 -4.13 -4.67
CA LEU A 50 1.96 -3.16 -5.44
C LEU A 50 1.04 -3.81 -6.48
N SER A 51 1.35 -5.02 -6.95
CA SER A 51 0.46 -5.75 -7.85
C SER A 51 -0.93 -6.02 -7.23
N CYS A 52 -1.00 -6.14 -5.89
CA CYS A 52 -2.26 -6.29 -5.16
C CYS A 52 -3.16 -5.05 -5.22
N PHE A 53 -2.63 -3.86 -5.52
CA PHE A 53 -3.41 -2.62 -5.63
C PHE A 53 -4.08 -2.44 -6.99
N VAL A 54 -3.52 -3.05 -8.03
CA VAL A 54 -3.95 -2.85 -9.42
C VAL A 54 -4.66 -4.07 -10.01
N PHE A 55 -4.47 -5.25 -9.45
CA PHE A 55 -5.17 -6.46 -9.87
C PHE A 55 -6.60 -6.48 -9.32
N GLN A 56 -7.58 -6.34 -10.22
CA GLN A 56 -9.00 -6.28 -9.87
C GLN A 56 -9.82 -7.48 -10.37
N GLU A 57 -9.20 -8.39 -11.13
CA GLU A 57 -9.89 -9.56 -11.63
C GLU A 57 -10.08 -10.62 -10.54
N LYS A 58 -11.11 -11.45 -10.70
CA LYS A 58 -11.30 -12.60 -9.82
C LYS A 58 -10.41 -13.75 -10.29
N ALA A 59 -9.41 -14.08 -9.48
CA ALA A 59 -8.66 -15.33 -9.62
C ALA A 59 -9.29 -16.41 -8.73
N ASN A 60 -9.47 -17.61 -9.28
CA ASN A 60 -10.01 -18.76 -8.52
C ASN A 60 -8.96 -19.44 -7.64
N GLU A 61 -7.67 -19.14 -7.87
CA GLU A 61 -6.56 -19.75 -7.15
C GLU A 61 -5.53 -18.69 -6.80
N MET A 62 -5.05 -18.73 -5.55
CA MET A 62 -3.87 -17.99 -5.14
C MET A 62 -2.66 -18.93 -5.24
N PRO A 63 -1.60 -18.56 -5.97
CA PRO A 63 -0.41 -19.39 -6.05
C PRO A 63 0.26 -19.51 -4.68
N LYS A 64 1.01 -20.60 -4.47
CA LYS A 64 1.84 -20.74 -3.26
C LYS A 64 2.92 -19.66 -3.28
N LEU A 65 2.79 -18.69 -2.38
CA LEU A 65 3.73 -17.58 -2.29
C LEU A 65 5.06 -18.03 -1.66
N PRO A 66 6.20 -17.67 -2.26
CA PRO A 66 7.49 -17.74 -1.59
C PRO A 66 7.50 -16.97 -0.27
N GLN A 67 8.34 -17.40 0.68
CA GLN A 67 8.43 -16.78 2.01
C GLN A 67 8.81 -15.29 1.95
N GLU A 68 9.60 -14.90 0.97
CA GLU A 68 9.99 -13.51 0.73
C GLU A 68 8.83 -12.60 0.28
N LEU A 69 7.73 -13.16 -0.24
CA LEU A 69 6.54 -12.40 -0.64
C LEU A 69 5.41 -12.49 0.38
N SER A 70 5.37 -13.56 1.18
CA SER A 70 4.34 -13.73 2.22
C SER A 70 4.52 -12.76 3.39
N GLY A 71 5.77 -12.40 3.73
CA GLY A 71 6.07 -11.40 4.75
C GLY A 71 5.49 -10.02 4.42
N PRO A 72 5.86 -9.41 3.27
CA PRO A 72 5.32 -8.12 2.85
C PRO A 72 3.80 -8.12 2.69
N LEU A 73 3.22 -9.19 2.12
CA LEU A 73 1.76 -9.32 2.00
C LEU A 73 1.06 -9.29 3.36
N ARG A 74 1.66 -9.90 4.39
CA ARG A 74 1.10 -9.92 5.74
C ARG A 74 1.18 -8.57 6.46
N LEU A 75 2.11 -7.70 6.08
CA LEU A 75 2.19 -6.33 6.63
C LEU A 75 1.10 -5.41 6.07
N MET A 76 0.56 -5.73 4.89
CA MET A 76 -0.53 -4.99 4.26
C MET A 76 -1.91 -5.39 4.77
N GLN A 77 -2.08 -6.63 5.24
CA GLN A 77 -3.34 -7.20 5.73
C GLN A 77 -3.62 -6.87 7.19
#